data_AF-A0A8E2I8X8-F1
#
_entry.id   AF-A0A8E2I8X8-F1
#
_cell.length_a   1.000
_cell.length_b   1.000
_cell.length_c   1.000
_cell.angle_alpha   90.00
_cell.angle_beta   90.00
_cell.angle_gamma   90.00
#
_symmetry.space_group_name_H-M   'P 1'
#
loop_
_entity.id
_entity.type
_entity.pdbx_description
1 polymer ?
#
loop_
_entity_poly.entity_id
_entity_poly.type
_entity_poly.pdbx_seq_one_letter_code
_entity_poly.pdbx_strand_id
1 'polypeptide(L)'
;MLKQIIQNWKQYCSDDNFVGIGSTRKVYRVLDYVIKVHLHPIGYKQSLNELKVYSSMADKGLDSLLAQTYYVDEFISVQTYYRPLELKDNQSYEIKVVEHQHLIPDLFEEVLEILDKKFDCFDLKDSSNYGLNNDGKLVFTDYGMTKSLYDKEWVPFAEKGIIPQIHFDFCKVCGIEKELRMYGDNDKDKRCYNCGKE
;
A
#
# COMPACT_ATOMS: atom_id res chain seq x y z
N MET A 1 9.89 15.12 -15.84
CA MET A 1 8.63 14.88 -15.11
C MET A 1 8.89 14.45 -13.67
N LEU A 2 9.54 13.31 -13.41
CA LEU A 2 9.81 12.82 -12.04
C LEU A 2 10.42 13.88 -11.09
N LYS A 3 11.45 14.62 -11.52
CA LYS A 3 12.04 15.72 -10.74
C LYS A 3 11.03 16.80 -10.33
N GLN A 4 10.09 17.14 -11.23
CA GLN A 4 9.04 18.12 -10.94
C GLN A 4 8.03 17.58 -9.94
N ILE A 5 7.67 16.29 -10.04
CA ILE A 5 6.80 15.60 -9.08
C ILE A 5 7.44 15.67 -7.69
N ILE A 6 8.72 15.28 -7.56
CA ILE A 6 9.44 15.29 -6.29
C ILE A 6 9.52 16.70 -5.70
N GLN A 7 9.88 17.71 -6.50
CA GLN A 7 10.06 19.08 -5.99
C GLN A 7 8.75 19.78 -5.62
N ASN A 8 7.62 19.41 -6.25
CA ASN A 8 6.34 20.09 -6.09
C ASN A 8 5.23 19.15 -5.61
N TRP A 9 5.59 18.05 -4.92
CA TRP A 9 4.67 16.96 -4.59
C TRP A 9 3.38 17.43 -3.89
N LYS A 10 3.49 18.43 -3.01
CA LYS A 10 2.35 19.01 -2.28
C LYS A 10 1.25 19.54 -3.19
N GLN A 11 1.60 20.07 -4.37
CA GLN A 11 0.63 20.59 -5.34
C GLN A 11 -0.19 19.47 -5.99
N TYR A 12 0.38 18.26 -6.06
CA TYR A 12 -0.27 17.10 -6.63
C TYR A 12 -1.07 16.30 -5.60
N CYS A 13 -0.85 16.51 -4.30
CA CYS A 13 -1.58 15.86 -3.22
C CYS A 13 -2.92 16.54 -2.93
N SER A 14 -3.78 16.59 -3.95
CA SER A 14 -5.17 17.06 -3.89
C SER A 14 -6.16 15.89 -3.87
N ASP A 15 -7.41 16.18 -3.54
CA ASP A 15 -8.50 15.19 -3.55
C ASP A 15 -8.72 14.58 -4.95
N ASP A 16 -8.58 15.37 -6.03
CA ASP A 16 -8.70 14.89 -7.41
C ASP A 16 -7.68 13.81 -7.78
N ASN A 17 -6.53 13.82 -7.10
CA ASN A 17 -5.45 12.86 -7.31
C ASN A 17 -5.42 11.77 -6.24
N PHE A 18 -6.30 11.80 -5.25
CA PHE A 18 -6.30 10.85 -4.15
C PHE A 18 -6.63 9.44 -4.63
N VAL A 19 -5.83 8.45 -4.20
CA VAL A 19 -6.00 7.03 -4.55
C VAL A 19 -6.49 6.23 -3.35
N GLY A 20 -5.88 6.45 -2.20
CA GLY A 20 -6.16 5.66 -1.02
C GLY A 20 -5.32 6.07 0.17
N ILE A 21 -5.72 5.59 1.35
CA ILE A 21 -5.04 5.87 2.61
C ILE A 21 -4.93 4.59 3.42
N GLY A 22 -3.71 4.27 3.84
CA GLY A 22 -3.45 3.21 4.80
C GLY A 22 -3.23 3.77 6.20
N SER A 23 -2.74 2.91 7.10
CA SER A 23 -2.43 3.31 8.48
C SER A 23 -1.27 4.30 8.59
N THR A 24 -0.32 4.26 7.66
CA THR A 24 0.96 4.98 7.77
C THR A 24 1.31 5.84 6.56
N ARG A 25 0.56 5.69 5.44
CA ARG A 25 0.80 6.40 4.18
C ARG A 25 -0.50 6.80 3.50
N LYS A 26 -0.47 7.93 2.81
CA LYS A 26 -1.55 8.41 1.93
C LYS A 26 -1.05 8.43 0.49
N VAL A 27 -1.82 7.93 -0.46
CA VAL A 27 -1.40 7.73 -1.85
C VAL A 27 -2.14 8.67 -2.77
N TYR A 28 -1.38 9.32 -3.66
CA TYR A 28 -1.90 10.21 -4.69
C TYR A 28 -1.31 9.82 -6.04
N ARG A 29 -2.12 9.84 -7.11
CA ARG A 29 -1.68 9.53 -8.47
C ARG A 29 -1.33 10.79 -9.23
N VAL A 30 -0.21 10.76 -9.95
CA VAL A 30 0.19 11.78 -10.91
C VAL A 30 0.67 11.10 -12.19
N LEU A 31 -0.16 11.11 -13.22
CA LEU A 31 0.11 10.43 -14.50
C LEU A 31 0.37 8.92 -14.26
N ASP A 32 1.59 8.47 -14.55
CA ASP A 32 2.06 7.09 -14.42
C ASP A 32 2.81 6.84 -13.10
N TYR A 33 2.72 7.77 -12.15
CA TYR A 33 3.38 7.69 -10.85
C TYR A 33 2.38 7.79 -9.71
N VAL A 34 2.78 7.28 -8.54
CA VAL A 34 2.17 7.59 -7.26
C VAL A 34 3.13 8.33 -6.36
N ILE A 35 2.59 9.27 -5.59
CA ILE A 35 3.23 9.89 -4.43
C ILE A 35 2.62 9.22 -3.20
N LYS A 36 3.43 8.50 -2.43
CA LYS A 36 3.03 7.99 -1.11
C LYS A 36 3.54 8.97 -0.05
N VAL A 37 2.66 9.76 0.52
CA VAL A 37 2.95 10.69 1.62
C VAL A 37 3.02 9.90 2.93
N HIS A 38 4.10 10.06 3.67
CA HIS A 38 4.30 9.40 4.96
C HIS A 38 3.51 10.14 6.05
N LEU A 39 2.55 9.46 6.67
CA LEU A 39 1.76 9.97 7.80
C LEU A 39 2.42 9.66 9.14
N HIS A 40 3.32 8.68 9.15
CA HIS A 40 4.04 8.21 10.33
C HIS A 40 5.45 7.73 9.93
N PRO A 41 6.47 7.76 10.81
CA PRO A 41 7.82 7.26 10.49
C PRO A 41 7.89 5.82 9.98
N ILE A 42 6.90 4.97 10.34
CA ILE A 42 6.78 3.62 9.78
C ILE A 42 6.55 3.68 8.25
N GLY A 43 5.78 4.65 7.74
CA GLY A 43 5.56 4.83 6.32
C GLY A 43 6.87 5.11 5.56
N TYR A 44 7.75 5.93 6.13
CA TYR A 44 9.09 6.15 5.58
C TYR A 44 9.93 4.88 5.56
N LYS A 45 9.93 4.10 6.66
CA LYS A 45 10.62 2.80 6.73
C LYS A 45 10.12 1.81 5.69
N GLN A 46 8.80 1.74 5.46
CA GLN A 46 8.20 0.92 4.40
C GLN A 46 8.73 1.34 3.03
N SER A 47 8.72 2.64 2.72
CA SER A 47 9.19 3.15 1.43
C SER A 47 10.69 2.88 1.20
N LEU A 48 11.53 3.00 2.24
CA LEU A 48 12.95 2.62 2.15
C LEU A 48 13.12 1.13 1.85
N ASN A 49 12.30 0.28 2.47
CA ASN A 49 12.31 -1.15 2.18
C ASN A 49 11.86 -1.44 0.74
N GLU A 50 10.82 -0.76 0.23
CA GLU A 50 10.39 -0.91 -1.17
C GLU A 50 11.54 -0.58 -2.14
N LEU A 51 12.26 0.52 -1.90
CA LEU A 51 13.42 0.90 -2.71
C LEU A 51 14.53 -0.16 -2.65
N LYS A 52 14.84 -0.67 -1.46
CA LYS A 52 15.86 -1.71 -1.26
C LYS A 52 15.47 -3.02 -1.94
N VAL A 53 14.24 -3.46 -1.75
CA VAL A 53 13.70 -4.70 -2.35
C VAL A 53 13.73 -4.59 -3.86
N TYR A 54 13.17 -3.51 -4.42
CA TYR A 54 13.15 -3.28 -5.87
C TYR A 54 14.56 -3.33 -6.47
N SER A 55 15.52 -2.61 -5.88
CA SER A 55 16.90 -2.60 -6.36
C SER A 55 17.50 -4.03 -6.38
N SER A 56 17.29 -4.81 -5.32
CA SER A 56 17.78 -6.19 -5.28
C SER A 56 17.06 -7.14 -6.25
N MET A 57 15.80 -6.86 -6.61
CA MET A 57 15.04 -7.66 -7.57
C MET A 57 15.42 -7.32 -9.01
N ALA A 58 15.75 -6.04 -9.28
CA ALA A 58 16.29 -5.60 -10.56
C ALA A 58 17.65 -6.27 -10.86
N ASP A 59 18.53 -6.37 -9.86
CA ASP A 59 19.80 -7.10 -10.01
C ASP A 59 19.61 -8.60 -10.35
N LYS A 60 18.42 -9.14 -10.08
CA LYS A 60 18.02 -10.53 -10.39
C LYS A 60 17.18 -10.67 -11.66
N GLY A 61 16.83 -9.56 -12.32
CA GLY A 61 15.92 -9.55 -13.47
C GLY A 61 14.46 -9.87 -13.14
N LEU A 62 14.04 -9.67 -11.89
CA LEU A 62 12.69 -9.96 -11.38
C LEU A 62 11.86 -8.68 -11.12
N ASP A 63 12.39 -7.50 -11.46
CA ASP A 63 11.81 -6.20 -11.18
C ASP A 63 10.50 -5.92 -11.93
N SER A 64 10.25 -6.58 -13.07
CA SER A 64 9.01 -6.43 -13.84
C SER A 64 7.73 -6.79 -13.05
N LEU A 65 7.88 -7.57 -11.98
CA LEU A 65 6.79 -7.97 -11.08
C LEU A 65 6.55 -6.99 -9.93
N LEU A 66 7.38 -5.94 -9.80
CA LEU A 66 7.32 -4.98 -8.70
C LEU A 66 7.15 -3.56 -9.24
N ALA A 67 6.36 -2.76 -8.54
CA ALA A 67 6.23 -1.36 -8.87
C ALA A 67 7.49 -0.58 -8.46
N GLN A 68 8.22 -0.05 -9.45
CA GLN A 68 9.49 0.63 -9.23
C GLN A 68 9.39 1.81 -8.28
N THR A 69 10.14 1.78 -7.19
CA THR A 69 10.34 2.94 -6.32
C THR A 69 11.50 3.78 -6.86
N TYR A 70 11.21 5.01 -7.27
CA TYR A 70 12.20 5.93 -7.86
C TYR A 70 12.86 6.86 -6.85
N TYR A 71 12.13 7.22 -5.80
CA TYR A 71 12.55 8.23 -4.84
C TYR A 71 11.94 7.96 -3.47
N VAL A 72 12.71 8.24 -2.42
CA VAL A 72 12.25 8.21 -1.02
C VAL A 72 12.97 9.31 -0.25
N ASP A 73 12.23 10.11 0.50
CA ASP A 73 12.74 10.94 1.60
C ASP A 73 11.85 10.78 2.83
N GLU A 74 12.09 11.57 3.87
CA GLU A 74 11.32 11.46 5.12
C GLU A 74 9.82 11.74 4.95
N PHE A 75 9.42 12.50 3.93
CA PHE A 75 8.04 12.96 3.72
C PHE A 75 7.28 12.12 2.69
N ILE A 76 7.94 11.69 1.62
CA ILE A 76 7.30 11.02 0.49
C ILE A 76 8.14 9.87 -0.07
N SER A 77 7.47 8.99 -0.80
CA SER A 77 8.09 8.20 -1.86
C SER A 77 7.37 8.38 -3.19
N VAL A 78 8.08 8.16 -4.28
CA VAL A 78 7.53 8.16 -5.64
C VAL A 78 7.76 6.80 -6.27
N GLN A 79 6.67 6.17 -6.74
CA GLN A 79 6.66 4.83 -7.30
C GLN A 79 5.89 4.80 -8.62
N THR A 80 6.11 3.81 -9.48
CA THR A 80 5.25 3.54 -10.63
C THR A 80 3.81 3.30 -10.19
N TYR A 81 2.85 3.92 -10.87
CA TYR A 81 1.44 3.65 -10.67
C TYR A 81 1.02 2.40 -11.46
N TYR A 82 0.29 1.51 -10.77
CA TYR A 82 -0.48 0.45 -11.40
C TYR A 82 -1.94 0.59 -10.99
N ARG A 83 -2.84 0.22 -11.90
CA ARG A 83 -4.29 0.29 -11.62
C ARG A 83 -4.61 -0.69 -10.48
N PRO A 84 -5.23 -0.24 -9.37
CA PRO A 84 -5.57 -1.12 -8.27
C PRO A 84 -6.59 -2.17 -8.69
N LEU A 85 -6.62 -3.29 -7.97
CA LEU A 85 -7.68 -4.29 -8.12
C LEU A 85 -9.01 -3.72 -7.64
N GLU A 86 -10.11 -4.18 -8.24
CA GLU A 86 -11.46 -3.81 -7.79
C GLU A 86 -11.75 -4.44 -6.43
N LEU A 87 -12.29 -3.65 -5.51
CA LEU A 87 -12.75 -4.14 -4.21
C LEU A 87 -13.95 -5.08 -4.40
N LYS A 88 -14.05 -6.11 -3.56
CA LYS A 88 -15.24 -6.94 -3.45
C LYS A 88 -16.04 -6.48 -2.24
N ASP A 89 -17.30 -6.10 -2.44
CA ASP A 89 -18.16 -5.58 -1.36
C ASP A 89 -17.51 -4.42 -0.56
N ASN A 90 -16.80 -3.53 -1.28
CA ASN A 90 -16.04 -2.40 -0.73
C ASN A 90 -14.87 -2.79 0.20
N GLN A 91 -14.30 -3.98 0.02
CA GLN A 91 -13.19 -4.50 0.83
C GLN A 91 -12.07 -5.10 -0.04
N SER A 92 -10.86 -5.10 0.52
CA SER A 92 -9.80 -5.98 0.06
C SER A 92 -10.15 -7.46 0.28
N TYR A 93 -9.45 -8.36 -0.42
CA TYR A 93 -9.59 -9.80 -0.28
C TYR A 93 -8.24 -10.50 -0.46
N GLU A 94 -8.15 -11.75 0.00
CA GLU A 94 -6.93 -12.54 -0.17
C GLU A 94 -6.79 -13.04 -1.62
N ILE A 95 -5.63 -12.77 -2.23
CA ILE A 95 -5.21 -13.36 -3.50
C ILE A 95 -4.88 -14.82 -3.28
N LYS A 96 -5.67 -15.68 -3.91
CA LYS A 96 -5.46 -17.13 -3.96
C LYS A 96 -5.02 -17.55 -5.35
N VAL A 97 -3.85 -18.18 -5.46
CA VAL A 97 -3.22 -18.56 -6.75
C VAL A 97 -4.17 -19.34 -7.66
N VAL A 98 -4.87 -20.35 -7.13
CA VAL A 98 -5.78 -21.21 -7.91
C VAL A 98 -7.00 -20.42 -8.42
N GLU A 99 -7.65 -19.65 -7.55
CA GLU A 99 -8.86 -18.88 -7.91
C GLU A 99 -8.53 -17.71 -8.86
N HIS A 100 -7.32 -17.15 -8.76
CA HIS A 100 -6.90 -15.96 -9.49
C HIS A 100 -5.84 -16.26 -10.56
N GLN A 101 -5.70 -17.52 -11.01
CA GLN A 101 -4.66 -17.96 -11.95
C GLN A 101 -4.52 -17.08 -13.21
N HIS A 102 -5.64 -16.49 -13.67
CA HIS A 102 -5.67 -15.63 -14.84
C HIS A 102 -4.90 -14.31 -14.65
N LEU A 103 -4.75 -13.85 -13.40
CA LEU A 103 -3.99 -12.65 -13.04
C LEU A 103 -2.52 -12.94 -12.75
N ILE A 104 -2.17 -14.20 -12.46
CA ILE A 104 -0.83 -14.58 -12.03
C ILE A 104 0.13 -14.54 -13.25
N PRO A 105 1.23 -13.76 -13.18
CA PRO A 105 2.29 -13.79 -14.18
C PRO A 105 3.30 -14.92 -13.92
N ASP A 106 4.18 -15.16 -14.89
CA ASP A 106 5.31 -16.08 -14.72
C ASP A 106 6.22 -15.63 -13.56
N LEU A 107 6.88 -16.58 -12.89
CA LEU A 107 7.80 -16.35 -11.77
C LEU A 107 7.17 -15.71 -10.52
N PHE A 108 5.85 -15.52 -10.48
CA PHE A 108 5.15 -14.91 -9.35
C PHE A 108 5.41 -15.62 -8.01
N GLU A 109 5.32 -16.96 -7.99
CA GLU A 109 5.55 -17.74 -6.77
C GLU A 109 7.00 -17.65 -6.29
N GLU A 110 7.97 -17.61 -7.22
CA GLU A 110 9.39 -17.41 -6.88
C GLU A 110 9.60 -16.02 -6.24
N VAL A 111 9.02 -14.98 -6.83
CA VAL A 111 9.07 -13.62 -6.27
C VAL A 111 8.41 -13.58 -4.90
N LEU A 112 7.23 -14.18 -4.75
CA LEU A 112 6.51 -14.25 -3.49
C LEU A 112 7.35 -14.91 -2.39
N GLU A 113 8.02 -16.04 -2.70
CA GLU A 113 8.90 -16.73 -1.77
C GLU A 113 10.13 -15.89 -1.39
N ILE A 114 10.72 -15.15 -2.33
CA ILE A 114 11.84 -14.25 -2.06
C ILE A 114 11.39 -13.11 -1.14
N LEU A 115 10.25 -12.48 -1.43
CA LEU A 115 9.69 -11.40 -0.61
C LEU A 115 9.45 -11.87 0.83
N ASP A 116 8.80 -13.03 1.00
CA ASP A 116 8.53 -13.61 2.32
C ASP A 116 9.83 -14.00 3.04
N LYS A 117 10.63 -14.90 2.45
CA LYS A 117 11.75 -15.54 3.18
C LYS A 117 13.00 -14.69 3.28
N LYS A 118 13.32 -13.90 2.25
CA LYS A 118 14.57 -13.11 2.21
C LYS A 118 14.37 -11.71 2.76
N PHE A 119 13.24 -11.09 2.46
CA PHE A 119 12.97 -9.70 2.84
C PHE A 119 12.05 -9.55 4.04
N ASP A 120 11.48 -10.66 4.54
CA ASP A 120 10.53 -10.65 5.65
C ASP A 120 9.29 -9.81 5.33
N CYS A 121 8.93 -9.67 4.05
CA CYS A 121 7.79 -8.86 3.62
C CYS A 121 6.49 -9.48 4.17
N PHE A 122 5.63 -8.63 4.72
CA PHE A 122 4.39 -9.02 5.38
C PHE A 122 3.17 -8.69 4.52
N ASP A 123 2.06 -9.36 4.81
CA ASP A 123 0.75 -9.14 4.18
C ASP A 123 0.74 -9.29 2.65
N LEU A 124 1.60 -10.16 2.13
CA LEU A 124 1.81 -10.34 0.70
C LEU A 124 0.60 -10.91 -0.05
N LYS A 125 -0.50 -11.25 0.60
CA LYS A 125 -1.68 -11.82 -0.09
C LYS A 125 -2.85 -10.86 -0.17
N ASP A 126 -2.83 -9.74 0.52
CA ASP A 126 -3.93 -8.78 0.46
C ASP A 126 -4.00 -8.13 -0.93
N SER A 127 -5.18 -8.13 -1.55
CA SER A 127 -5.41 -7.59 -2.89
C SER A 127 -5.04 -6.10 -3.04
N SER A 128 -5.05 -5.32 -1.95
CA SER A 128 -4.69 -3.90 -1.97
C SER A 128 -3.18 -3.68 -2.15
N ASN A 129 -2.37 -4.72 -1.94
CA ASN A 129 -0.93 -4.70 -2.14
C ASN A 129 -0.52 -4.99 -3.61
N TYR A 130 -1.51 -5.08 -4.50
CA TYR A 130 -1.33 -5.35 -5.93
C TYR A 130 -1.95 -4.29 -6.83
N GLY A 131 -1.36 -4.15 -8.01
CA GLY A 131 -1.97 -3.50 -9.16
C GLY A 131 -1.92 -4.39 -10.39
N LEU A 132 -2.55 -3.91 -11.47
CA LEU A 132 -2.59 -4.59 -12.77
C LEU A 132 -1.71 -3.85 -13.78
N ASN A 133 -0.82 -4.59 -14.45
CA ASN A 133 -0.09 -4.10 -15.61
C ASN A 133 -0.99 -4.03 -16.86
N ASN A 134 -0.42 -3.61 -17.99
CA ASN A 134 -1.15 -3.46 -19.26
C ASN A 134 -1.69 -4.79 -19.83
N ASP A 135 -1.10 -5.92 -19.43
CA ASP A 135 -1.55 -7.27 -19.82
C ASP A 135 -2.60 -7.84 -18.85
N GLY A 136 -3.02 -7.06 -17.85
CA GLY A 136 -3.96 -7.50 -16.82
C GLY A 136 -3.37 -8.48 -15.81
N LYS A 137 -2.03 -8.50 -15.66
CA LYS A 137 -1.31 -9.35 -14.69
C LYS A 137 -0.96 -8.59 -13.41
N LEU A 138 -0.87 -9.33 -12.31
CA LEU A 138 -0.51 -8.78 -11.00
C LEU A 138 0.90 -8.22 -10.99
N VAL A 139 1.05 -7.08 -10.33
CA VAL A 139 2.32 -6.45 -9.96
C VAL A 139 2.23 -6.07 -8.48
N PHE A 140 3.27 -6.36 -7.71
CA PHE A 140 3.36 -5.96 -6.30
C PHE A 140 3.54 -4.43 -6.21
N THR A 141 2.60 -3.74 -5.58
CA THR A 141 2.63 -2.28 -5.42
C THR A 141 2.96 -1.84 -3.98
N ASP A 142 2.67 -2.70 -3.01
CA ASP A 142 3.05 -2.49 -1.61
C ASP A 142 3.73 -3.75 -1.06
N TYR A 143 5.03 -3.65 -0.85
CA TYR A 143 5.89 -4.74 -0.40
C TYR A 143 6.96 -4.22 0.59
N GLY A 144 6.68 -3.07 1.22
CA GLY A 144 7.61 -2.38 2.12
C GLY A 144 7.49 -2.77 3.59
N MET A 145 6.31 -3.26 3.99
CA MET A 145 6.10 -3.71 5.37
C MET A 145 6.83 -5.03 5.59
N THR A 146 7.65 -5.10 6.64
CA THR A 146 8.20 -6.38 7.10
C THR A 146 7.48 -6.88 8.33
N LYS A 147 7.49 -8.19 8.57
CA LYS A 147 6.87 -8.78 9.75
C LYS A 147 7.51 -8.24 11.03
N SER A 148 8.84 -8.12 11.06
CA SER A 148 9.56 -7.49 12.18
C SER A 148 9.12 -6.04 12.43
N LEU A 149 8.90 -5.23 11.39
CA LEU A 149 8.42 -3.84 11.53
C LEU A 149 6.96 -3.80 12.00
N TYR A 150 6.14 -4.71 11.48
CA TYR A 150 4.74 -4.85 11.87
C TYR A 150 4.62 -5.21 13.36
N ASP A 151 5.28 -6.29 13.80
CA ASP A 151 5.17 -6.81 15.16
C ASP A 151 5.80 -5.86 16.20
N LYS A 152 6.95 -5.24 15.89
CA LYS A 152 7.71 -4.45 16.88
C LYS A 152 7.30 -2.99 16.95
N GLU A 153 6.73 -2.45 15.88
CA GLU A 153 6.36 -1.03 15.83
C GLU A 153 4.88 -0.85 15.52
N TRP A 154 4.39 -1.38 14.39
CA TRP A 154 3.01 -1.13 13.96
C TRP A 154 2.00 -1.57 15.02
N VAL A 155 2.07 -2.82 15.49
CA VAL A 155 1.12 -3.37 16.49
C VAL A 155 1.14 -2.53 17.78
N PRO A 156 2.29 -2.27 18.44
CA PRO A 156 2.32 -1.42 19.63
C PRO A 156 1.78 0.00 19.43
N PHE A 157 1.95 0.61 18.26
CA PHE A 157 1.40 1.94 17.99
C PHE A 157 -0.11 1.89 17.70
N ALA A 158 -0.58 0.83 17.05
CA ALA A 158 -1.98 0.60 16.75
C ALA A 158 -2.82 0.38 18.02
N GLU A 159 -2.33 -0.47 18.94
CA GLU A 159 -2.96 -0.71 20.25
C GLU A 159 -3.06 0.57 21.10
N LYS A 160 -2.07 1.46 20.99
CA LYS A 160 -2.08 2.78 21.65
C LYS A 160 -2.96 3.82 20.95
N GLY A 161 -3.55 3.49 19.79
CA GLY A 161 -4.33 4.41 18.98
C GLY A 161 -3.51 5.55 18.35
N ILE A 162 -2.20 5.37 18.21
CA ILE A 162 -1.31 6.35 17.56
C ILE A 162 -1.41 6.24 16.03
N ILE A 163 -1.53 5.02 15.52
CA ILE A 163 -1.86 4.74 14.12
C ILE A 163 -3.20 3.99 14.06
N PRO A 164 -3.97 4.12 12.97
CA PRO A 164 -5.26 3.45 12.90
C PRO A 164 -5.11 2.00 12.48
N GLN A 165 -5.97 1.16 13.06
CA GLN A 165 -6.27 -0.19 12.61
C GLN A 165 -7.38 -0.14 11.57
N ILE A 166 -7.38 -1.06 10.60
CA ILE A 166 -8.46 -1.18 9.63
C ILE A 166 -9.49 -2.17 10.17
N HIS A 167 -10.70 -1.69 10.40
CA HIS A 167 -11.84 -2.49 10.85
C HIS A 167 -12.93 -2.43 9.79
N PHE A 168 -13.56 -3.56 9.49
CA PHE A 168 -14.71 -3.59 8.61
C PHE A 168 -16.00 -3.38 9.41
N ASP A 169 -16.73 -2.30 9.13
CA ASP A 169 -17.97 -1.96 9.82
C ASP A 169 -18.79 -0.94 8.99
N PHE A 170 -20.04 -0.72 9.41
CA PHE A 170 -20.91 0.28 8.82
C PHE A 170 -20.49 1.70 9.22
N CYS A 171 -20.30 2.56 8.23
CA CYS A 171 -20.12 3.98 8.49
C CYS A 171 -21.42 4.60 9.03
N LYS A 172 -21.38 5.24 10.20
CA LYS A 172 -22.55 5.87 10.83
C LYS A 172 -23.16 7.04 10.05
N VAL A 173 -22.45 7.57 9.04
CA VAL A 173 -22.88 8.72 8.24
C VAL A 173 -23.47 8.27 6.90
N CYS A 174 -22.74 7.45 6.13
CA CYS A 174 -23.24 7.00 4.82
C CYS A 174 -23.99 5.65 4.86
N GLY A 175 -23.95 4.91 5.97
CA GLY A 175 -24.65 3.63 6.14
C GLY A 175 -24.07 2.48 5.31
N ILE A 176 -22.93 2.67 4.65
CA ILE A 176 -22.28 1.64 3.82
C ILE A 176 -21.21 0.94 4.66
N GLU A 177 -21.20 -0.39 4.60
CA GLU A 177 -20.15 -1.24 5.17
C GLU A 177 -18.87 -1.12 4.34
N LYS A 178 -17.75 -0.79 4.99
CA LYS A 178 -16.44 -0.62 4.36
C LYS A 178 -15.33 -0.60 5.40
N GLU A 179 -14.09 -0.58 4.93
CA GLU A 179 -12.91 -0.37 5.76
C GLU A 179 -12.97 0.99 6.49
N LEU A 180 -12.95 0.93 7.82
CA LEU A 180 -12.91 2.06 8.73
C LEU A 180 -11.56 2.09 9.45
N ARG A 181 -11.00 3.29 9.59
CA ARG A 181 -9.74 3.53 10.31
C ARG A 181 -10.06 3.76 11.78
N MET A 182 -9.59 2.91 12.69
CA MET A 182 -9.93 2.93 14.12
C MET A 182 -8.69 3.17 14.98
N TYR A 183 -8.74 4.16 15.87
CA TYR A 183 -7.61 4.59 16.69
C TYR A 183 -7.69 4.02 18.12
N GLY A 184 -7.14 2.82 18.29
CA GLY A 184 -7.16 2.09 19.55
C GLY A 184 -8.53 1.52 19.90
N ASP A 185 -8.59 0.68 20.93
CA ASP A 185 -9.75 -0.18 21.21
C ASP A 185 -11.03 0.57 21.61
N ASN A 186 -10.91 1.84 22.00
CA ASN A 186 -12.01 2.66 22.51
C ASN A 186 -12.53 3.70 21.52
N ASP A 187 -12.06 3.69 20.27
CA ASP A 187 -12.51 4.63 19.26
C ASP A 187 -13.97 4.36 18.86
N LYS A 188 -14.84 5.33 19.19
CA LYS A 188 -16.29 5.27 18.88
C LYS A 188 -16.65 5.98 17.59
N ASP A 189 -15.70 6.63 16.92
CA ASP A 189 -15.98 7.40 15.72
C ASP A 189 -16.04 6.50 14.48
N LYS A 190 -17.15 5.79 14.28
CA LYS A 190 -17.36 4.91 13.13
C LYS A 190 -17.70 5.69 11.84
N ARG A 191 -16.81 6.59 11.41
CA ARG A 191 -16.90 7.30 10.12
C ARG A 191 -15.85 6.74 9.16
N CYS A 192 -16.20 6.61 7.89
CA CYS A 192 -15.21 6.33 6.86
C CYS A 192 -14.43 7.59 6.47
N TYR A 193 -13.34 7.42 5.72
CA TYR A 193 -12.52 8.53 5.24
C TYR A 193 -13.34 9.64 4.59
N ASN A 194 -14.18 9.29 3.60
CA ASN A 194 -15.05 10.24 2.88
C ASN A 194 -16.09 10.94 3.76
N CYS A 195 -16.36 10.43 4.97
CA CYS A 195 -17.27 11.06 5.93
C CYS A 195 -16.51 11.83 7.03
N GLY A 196 -15.23 12.13 6.80
CA GLY A 196 -14.41 13.02 7.62
C GLY A 196 -13.61 12.33 8.71
N LYS A 197 -13.21 11.06 8.52
CA LYS A 197 -12.25 10.37 9.40
C LYS A 197 -10.90 10.20 8.72
N GLU A 198 -10.00 11.14 8.97
CA GLU A 198 -8.62 11.12 8.48
C GLU A 198 -7.64 10.37 9.38
#